data_AF-A0A2I1E6M6-F1
#
_entry.id   AF-A0A2I1E6M6-F1
#
_cell.length_a   1.000
_cell.length_b   1.000
_cell.length_c   1.000
_cell.angle_alpha   90.00
_cell.angle_beta   90.00
_cell.angle_gamma   90.00
#
_symmetry.space_group_name_H-M   'P 1'
#
loop_
_entity.id
_entity.type
_entity.pdbx_description
1 polymer ?
#
loop_
_entity_poly.entity_id
_entity_poly.type
_entity_poly.pdbx_seq_one_letter_code
_entity_poly.pdbx_strand_id
1 'polypeptide(L)'
;MVDRSAPNSPQPISPGYSRNPLTPTSSIINNPMDDDTRILYIRDVVLKFLEYKDRRKFLLPVLTTVLQMSDKEKTKLESMYGK
;
A
#
# COMPACT_ATOMS: atom_id res chain seq x y z
N MET A 1 9.50 -52.89 -29.06
CA MET A 1 8.21 -52.82 -29.78
C MET A 1 7.13 -53.43 -28.91
N VAL A 2 6.26 -52.60 -28.32
CA VAL A 2 4.85 -52.94 -28.09
C VAL A 2 4.08 -51.62 -27.96
N ASP A 3 3.20 -51.45 -28.93
CA ASP A 3 2.17 -50.43 -29.08
C ASP A 3 1.04 -50.67 -28.09
N ARG A 4 0.50 -49.63 -27.46
CA ARG A 4 -0.93 -49.62 -27.13
C ARG A 4 -1.48 -48.20 -27.02
N SER A 5 -2.26 -47.89 -28.05
CA SER A 5 -3.09 -46.71 -28.24
C SER A 5 -4.26 -46.62 -27.24
N ALA A 6 -4.74 -45.39 -27.04
CA ALA A 6 -5.73 -44.83 -26.09
C ALA A 6 -7.19 -45.37 -26.24
N PRO A 7 -8.27 -44.75 -25.70
CA PRO A 7 -8.43 -43.68 -24.68
C PRO A 7 -9.49 -44.03 -23.60
N ASN A 8 -9.46 -43.38 -22.43
CA ASN A 8 -10.67 -43.25 -21.61
C ASN A 8 -10.63 -41.93 -20.84
N SER A 9 -11.45 -41.00 -21.31
CA SER A 9 -11.71 -39.69 -20.72
C SER A 9 -12.88 -39.82 -19.75
N PRO A 10 -12.75 -39.39 -18.49
CA PRO A 10 -13.88 -38.90 -17.72
C PRO A 10 -13.91 -37.37 -17.76
N GLN A 11 -15.12 -36.83 -17.76
CA GLN A 11 -15.50 -35.44 -17.96
C GLN A 11 -14.82 -34.44 -17.01
N PRO A 12 -14.67 -33.16 -17.41
CA PRO A 12 -14.24 -32.09 -16.51
C PRO A 12 -15.37 -31.77 -15.53
N ILE A 13 -15.13 -32.01 -14.25
CA ILE A 13 -15.98 -31.45 -13.19
C ILE A 13 -15.59 -29.98 -13.09
N SER A 14 -16.35 -29.11 -13.77
CA SER A 14 -16.29 -27.67 -13.56
C SER A 14 -16.51 -27.35 -12.09
N PRO A 15 -15.56 -26.70 -11.38
CA PRO A 15 -15.91 -25.97 -10.18
C PRO A 15 -16.63 -24.71 -10.65
N GLY A 16 -17.91 -24.63 -10.31
CA GLY A 16 -18.77 -23.50 -10.64
C GLY A 16 -18.12 -22.17 -10.28
N TYR A 17 -18.22 -21.24 -11.21
CA TYR A 17 -18.00 -19.82 -10.98
C TYR A 17 -18.95 -19.34 -9.87
N SER A 18 -18.52 -19.40 -8.61
CA SER A 18 -19.06 -18.52 -7.57
C SER A 18 -18.17 -17.30 -7.51
N ARG A 19 -18.47 -16.37 -8.42
CA ARG A 19 -17.87 -15.05 -8.53
C ARG A 19 -18.44 -14.20 -7.40
N ASN A 20 -17.96 -14.41 -6.17
CA ASN A 20 -18.03 -13.36 -5.16
C ASN A 20 -16.79 -12.49 -5.35
N PRO A 21 -16.91 -11.24 -5.84
CA PRO A 21 -15.89 -10.25 -5.55
C PRO A 21 -16.01 -9.97 -4.06
N LEU A 22 -15.26 -10.70 -3.24
CA LEU A 22 -14.79 -10.12 -1.99
C LEU A 22 -13.94 -8.94 -2.44
N THR A 23 -14.57 -7.77 -2.44
CA THR A 23 -13.92 -6.48 -2.44
C THR A 23 -12.68 -6.61 -1.56
N PRO A 24 -11.50 -6.13 -1.99
CA PRO A 24 -10.39 -5.96 -1.07
C PRO A 24 -10.88 -4.94 -0.04
N THR A 25 -11.40 -5.44 1.07
CA THR A 25 -11.58 -4.69 2.30
C THR A 25 -10.23 -4.09 2.55
N SER A 26 -10.16 -2.76 2.53
CA SER A 26 -8.97 -1.96 2.74
C SER A 26 -8.06 -2.63 3.76
N SER A 27 -7.09 -3.40 3.28
CA SER A 27 -6.01 -3.90 4.10
C SER A 27 -5.20 -2.66 4.38
N ILE A 28 -5.60 -1.97 5.44
CA ILE A 28 -4.76 -1.08 6.22
C ILE A 28 -3.39 -1.75 6.24
N ILE A 29 -2.43 -1.02 5.68
CA ILE A 29 -1.05 -1.42 5.49
C ILE A 29 -0.48 -1.75 6.88
N ASN A 30 -0.72 -2.96 7.35
CA ASN A 30 -0.08 -3.58 8.50
C ASN A 30 0.90 -4.63 7.96
N ASN A 31 1.75 -4.22 7.02
CA ASN A 31 3.01 -4.91 6.86
C ASN A 31 3.88 -4.41 8.01
N PRO A 32 4.42 -5.28 8.89
CA PRO A 32 5.41 -4.88 9.87
C PRO A 32 6.69 -4.56 9.11
N MET A 33 6.73 -3.38 8.51
CA MET A 33 7.97 -2.75 8.11
C MET A 33 8.77 -2.64 9.41
N ASP A 34 9.93 -3.28 9.46
CA ASP A 34 10.75 -3.32 10.67
C ASP A 34 10.85 -1.93 11.28
N ASP A 35 10.69 -1.81 12.60
CA ASP A 35 10.62 -0.51 13.28
C ASP A 35 11.82 0.37 12.91
N ASP A 36 13.00 -0.22 12.72
CA ASP A 36 14.20 0.44 12.23
C ASP A 36 13.99 1.07 10.84
N THR A 37 13.41 0.31 9.91
CA THR A 37 13.13 0.80 8.56
C THR A 37 12.07 1.91 8.59
N ARG A 38 11.07 1.81 9.47
CA ARG A 38 10.07 2.87 9.68
C ARG A 38 10.72 4.14 10.22
N ILE A 39 11.62 4.03 11.21
CA ILE A 39 12.36 5.18 11.78
C ILE A 39 13.22 5.84 10.70
N LEU A 40 13.95 5.06 9.91
CA LEU A 40 14.77 5.58 8.80
C LEU A 40 13.91 6.32 7.77
N TYR A 41 12.75 5.78 7.44
CA TYR A 41 11.81 6.42 6.51
C TYR A 41 11.27 7.75 7.06
N ILE A 42 10.82 7.78 8.32
CA ILE A 42 10.35 9.02 8.96
C ILE A 42 11.47 10.07 8.95
N ARG A 43 12.70 9.66 9.31
CA ARG A 43 13.87 10.55 9.30
C ARG A 43 14.11 11.15 7.91
N ASP A 44 14.10 10.33 6.87
CA ASP A 44 14.28 10.77 5.49
C ASP A 44 13.19 11.75 5.05
N VAL A 45 11.91 11.46 5.33
CA VAL A 45 10.79 12.34 5.00
C VAL A 45 10.91 13.70 5.70
N VAL A 46 11.26 13.70 6.99
CA VAL A 46 11.45 14.94 7.77
C VAL A 46 12.61 15.76 7.20
N LEU A 47 13.76 15.14 6.92
CA LEU A 47 14.91 15.85 6.36
C LEU A 47 14.60 16.44 4.98
N LYS A 48 13.97 15.67 4.09
CA LYS A 48 13.53 16.16 2.77
C LYS A 48 12.54 17.31 2.87
N PHE A 49 11.62 17.27 3.83
CA PHE A 49 10.67 18.36 4.06
C PHE A 49 11.36 19.65 4.53
N LEU A 50 12.38 19.53 5.37
CA LEU A 50 13.14 20.68 5.87
C LEU A 50 14.04 21.28 4.78
N GLU A 51 14.73 20.44 4.00
CA GLU A 51 15.69 20.80 2.95
C GLU A 51 15.00 21.43 1.72
N TYR A 52 14.01 20.73 1.15
CA TYR A 52 13.42 21.11 -0.14
C TYR A 52 12.14 21.94 0.05
N LYS A 53 12.28 23.25 0.24
CA LYS A 53 11.17 24.19 0.49
C LYS A 53 10.08 24.11 -0.58
N ASP A 54 10.48 24.05 -1.84
CA ASP A 54 9.65 23.99 -3.04
C ASP A 54 8.92 22.64 -3.20
N ARG A 55 9.36 21.59 -2.49
CA ARG A 55 8.70 20.28 -2.47
C ARG A 55 7.80 20.08 -1.25
N ARG A 56 7.76 21.00 -0.30
CA ARG A 56 6.99 20.87 0.96
C ARG A 56 5.52 20.55 0.72
N LYS A 57 4.89 21.20 -0.26
CA LYS A 57 3.48 20.94 -0.63
C LYS A 57 3.21 19.47 -0.97
N PHE A 58 4.15 18.81 -1.65
CA PHE A 58 4.03 17.40 -2.04
C PHE A 58 4.42 16.43 -0.92
N LEU A 59 5.33 16.86 -0.04
CA LEU A 59 5.78 16.06 1.11
C LEU A 59 4.83 16.16 2.31
N LEU A 60 3.99 17.20 2.37
CA LEU A 60 3.09 17.44 3.49
C LEU A 60 2.09 16.29 3.75
N PRO A 61 1.41 15.72 2.72
CA PRO A 61 0.54 14.57 2.93
C PRO A 61 1.31 13.36 3.49
N VAL A 62 2.51 13.10 2.95
CA VAL A 62 3.36 12.00 3.42
C VAL A 62 3.74 12.20 4.89
N LEU A 63 4.22 13.41 5.23
CA LEU A 63 4.64 13.76 6.58
C LEU A 63 3.50 13.59 7.60
N THR A 64 2.30 14.07 7.27
CA THR A 64 1.14 13.97 8.15
C THR A 64 0.64 12.54 8.33
N THR A 65 0.75 11.69 7.30
CA THR A 65 0.44 10.26 7.38
C THR A 65 1.45 9.51 8.23
N VAL A 66 2.75 9.67 7.99
CA VAL A 66 3.80 8.89 8.71
C VAL A 66 3.89 9.26 10.18
N LEU A 67 3.63 10.52 10.52
CA LEU A 67 3.58 11.01 11.90
C LEU A 67 2.20 10.83 12.56
N GLN A 68 1.21 10.28 11.85
CA GLN A 68 -0.14 10.03 12.36
C GLN A 68 -0.76 11.28 13.02
N MET A 69 -0.62 12.44 12.37
CA MET A 69 -1.11 13.71 12.91
C MET A 69 -2.64 13.75 13.03
N SER A 70 -3.13 14.49 14.02
CA SER A 70 -4.56 14.81 14.14
C SER A 70 -5.01 15.78 13.04
N ASP A 71 -6.29 15.79 12.71
CA ASP A 71 -6.82 16.65 11.64
C ASP A 71 -6.64 18.15 11.93
N LYS A 72 -6.63 18.53 13.21
CA LYS A 72 -6.30 19.88 13.65
C LYS A 72 -4.86 20.27 13.30
N GLU A 73 -3.91 19.36 13.53
CA GLU A 73 -2.49 19.57 13.20
C GLU A 73 -2.27 19.60 11.70
N LYS A 74 -2.92 18.70 10.95
CA LYS A 74 -2.90 18.70 9.48
C LYS A 74 -3.35 20.03 8.91
N THR A 75 -4.53 20.52 9.32
CA THR A 75 -5.09 21.79 8.84
C THR A 75 -4.15 22.98 9.11
N LYS A 76 -3.54 23.00 10.30
CA LYS A 76 -2.55 24.04 10.65
C LYS A 76 -1.34 23.97 9.72
N LEU A 77 -0.78 22.79 9.50
CA LEU A 77 0.38 22.59 8.63
C LEU A 77 0.08 22.92 7.16
N GLU A 78 -1.10 22.55 6.67
CA GLU A 78 -1.58 22.88 5.31
C GLU A 78 -1.72 24.38 5.10
N SER A 79 -2.21 25.12 6.11
CA SER A 79 -2.28 26.59 6.02
C SER A 79 -0.91 27.26 5.87
N MET A 80 0.13 26.65 6.44
CA MET A 80 1.50 27.17 6.45
C MET A 80 2.31 26.75 5.22
N TYR A 81 2.12 25.52 4.74
CA TYR A 81 3.01 24.88 3.75
C TYR A 81 2.29 24.31 2.52
N GLY A 82 0.96 24.40 2.46
CA GLY A 82 0.14 23.86 1.37
C GLY A 82 -0.02 24.77 0.14
N LYS A 83 0.57 25.97 0.16
CA LYS A 83 0.48 26.95 -0.93
C LYS A 83 1.49 26.64 -2.02
#